data_AF-A0A7S0CPN3-F1
#
_entry.id   AF-A0A7S0CPN3-F1
#
_cell.length_a   1.000
_cell.length_b   1.000
_cell.length_c   1.000
_cell.angle_alpha   90.00
_cell.angle_beta   90.00
_cell.angle_gamma   90.00
#
_symmetry.space_group_name_H-M   'P 1'
#
loop_
_entity.id
_entity.type
_entity.pdbx_description
1 polymer ?
#
loop_
_entity_poly.entity_id
_entity_poly.type
_entity_poly.pdbx_seq_one_letter_code
_entity_poly.pdbx_strand_id
1 'polypeptide(L)'
;GAGGALSRAKRRRQADAKRAEASDVAGKKGESFQTINGEHDNSLANGVAQRYWSFVVELCTDPEPSVRLKALHLAEVVLRQGLVHPMSCFPPLIALQADPVLTVRKLAMRLLRQQHGKYPDFFDHQLGAGLGLLFEFCKRLQAAARRAARGERRGGGNPGTG
;
A
#
# COMPACT_ATOMS: atom_id res chain seq x y z
N GLY A 1 74.01 -0.18 -0.64
CA GLY A 1 72.87 0.07 0.27
C GLY A 1 71.55 -0.18 -0.43
N ALA A 2 70.99 -1.38 -0.33
CA ALA A 2 69.82 -1.84 -1.09
C ALA A 2 68.52 -1.91 -0.25
N GLY A 3 68.51 -1.35 0.98
CA GLY A 3 67.41 -1.56 1.95
C GLY A 3 66.18 -0.64 1.80
N GLY A 4 66.27 0.46 1.03
CA GLY A 4 65.22 1.49 1.00
C GLY A 4 64.03 1.19 0.07
N ALA A 5 64.28 0.58 -1.09
CA ALA A 5 63.26 0.36 -2.12
C ALA A 5 62.25 -0.74 -1.74
N LEU A 6 62.72 -1.81 -1.08
CA LEU A 6 61.87 -2.91 -0.59
C LEU A 6 60.88 -2.45 0.49
N SER A 7 61.26 -1.46 1.31
CA SER A 7 60.41 -0.91 2.38
C SER A 7 59.22 -0.08 1.85
N ARG A 8 59.37 0.55 0.68
CA ARG A 8 58.31 1.38 0.08
C ARG A 8 57.33 0.54 -0.75
N ALA A 9 57.82 -0.51 -1.43
CA ALA A 9 56.97 -1.47 -2.15
C ALA A 9 56.08 -2.28 -1.19
N LYS A 10 56.62 -2.70 -0.03
CA LYS A 10 55.84 -3.42 1.00
C LYS A 10 54.74 -2.55 1.62
N ARG A 11 55.01 -1.25 1.82
CA ARG A 11 54.03 -0.29 2.35
C ARG A 11 52.90 0.03 1.36
N ARG A 12 53.20 0.13 0.05
CA ARG A 12 52.16 0.30 -0.99
C ARG A 12 51.21 -0.90 -1.06
N ARG A 13 51.75 -2.13 -1.05
CA ARG A 13 50.92 -3.35 -1.03
C ARG A 13 50.01 -3.45 0.20
N GLN A 14 50.47 -3.03 1.37
CA GLN A 14 49.63 -3.01 2.58
C GLN A 14 48.54 -1.94 2.52
N ALA A 15 48.82 -0.77 1.93
CA ALA A 15 47.82 0.28 1.76
C ALA A 15 46.73 -0.13 0.76
N ASP A 16 47.11 -0.79 -0.34
CA ASP A 16 46.16 -1.27 -1.35
C ASP A 16 45.33 -2.46 -0.84
N ALA A 17 45.93 -3.38 -0.07
CA ALA A 17 45.21 -4.47 0.58
C ALA A 17 44.18 -3.96 1.61
N LYS A 18 44.55 -2.95 2.41
CA LYS A 18 43.66 -2.34 3.40
C LYS A 18 42.51 -1.56 2.75
N ARG A 19 42.73 -1.00 1.54
CA ARG A 19 41.69 -0.32 0.75
C ARG A 19 40.74 -1.31 0.07
N ALA A 20 41.24 -2.47 -0.37
CA ALA A 20 40.42 -3.56 -0.89
C ALA A 20 39.53 -4.19 0.21
N GLU A 21 40.07 -4.38 1.42
CA GLU A 21 39.31 -4.85 2.58
C GLU A 21 38.23 -3.84 3.02
N ALA A 22 38.54 -2.53 3.00
CA ALA A 22 37.55 -1.48 3.27
C ALA A 22 36.43 -1.41 2.21
N SER A 23 36.72 -1.73 0.94
CA SER A 23 35.69 -1.81 -0.11
C SER A 23 34.81 -3.05 0.00
N ASP A 24 35.33 -4.18 0.49
CA ASP A 24 34.52 -5.40 0.71
C ASP A 24 33.57 -5.25 1.91
N VAL A 25 33.99 -4.50 2.94
CA VAL A 25 33.12 -4.11 4.07
C VAL A 25 32.03 -3.13 3.65
N ALA A 26 32.29 -2.24 2.68
CA ALA A 26 31.28 -1.31 2.16
C ALA A 26 30.30 -1.96 1.16
N GLY A 27 30.71 -3.02 0.47
CA GLY A 27 29.88 -3.79 -0.48
C GLY A 27 28.83 -4.70 0.16
N LYS A 28 28.92 -4.95 1.48
CA LYS A 28 27.90 -5.66 2.28
C LYS A 28 26.99 -4.71 3.07
N LYS A 29 26.50 -3.66 2.42
CA LYS A 29 25.23 -3.02 2.78
C LYS A 29 24.07 -3.61 1.96
N GLY A 30 24.07 -4.93 1.80
CA GLY A 30 22.80 -5.65 1.76
C GLY A 30 22.31 -5.68 3.20
N GLU A 31 21.14 -5.11 3.46
CA GLU A 31 20.48 -5.07 4.76
C GLU A 31 20.69 -6.41 5.49
N SER A 32 21.60 -6.42 6.47
CA SER A 32 21.79 -7.57 7.33
C SER A 32 20.57 -7.63 8.22
N PHE A 33 19.58 -8.41 7.81
CA PHE A 33 18.42 -8.74 8.62
C PHE A 33 18.92 -9.48 9.86
N GLN A 34 19.09 -8.74 10.95
CA GLN A 34 19.40 -9.33 12.24
C GLN A 34 18.16 -10.04 12.74
N THR A 35 18.15 -11.36 12.64
CA THR A 35 17.21 -12.21 13.37
C THR A 35 17.57 -12.12 14.85
N ILE A 36 16.82 -11.31 15.60
CA ILE A 36 16.94 -11.25 17.06
C ILE A 36 15.85 -12.17 17.64
N ASN A 37 16.28 -13.29 18.21
CA ASN A 37 15.54 -14.05 19.23
C ASN A 37 14.17 -14.67 18.87
N GLY A 38 13.96 -15.13 17.64
CA GLY A 38 12.78 -15.96 17.32
C GLY A 38 11.44 -15.22 17.26
N GLU A 39 11.45 -13.88 17.25
CA GLU A 39 10.29 -13.05 16.90
C GLU A 39 10.40 -12.71 15.41
N HIS A 40 9.58 -13.35 14.57
CA HIS A 40 9.60 -13.16 13.12
C HIS A 40 9.46 -11.69 12.72
N ASP A 41 10.25 -11.26 11.72
CA ASP A 41 10.09 -10.25 10.63
C ASP A 41 8.95 -9.20 10.64
N ASN A 42 8.35 -8.87 11.79
CA ASN A 42 7.27 -7.90 11.91
C ASN A 42 7.76 -6.49 11.56
N SER A 43 9.06 -6.20 11.76
CA SER A 43 9.65 -4.92 11.37
C SER A 43 9.61 -4.70 9.85
N LEU A 44 9.93 -5.72 9.05
CA LEU A 44 9.88 -5.63 7.60
C LEU A 44 8.43 -5.54 7.10
N ALA A 45 7.55 -6.41 7.59
CA ALA A 45 6.15 -6.41 7.21
C ALA A 45 5.46 -5.06 7.53
N ASN A 46 5.75 -4.50 8.71
CA ASN A 46 5.22 -3.18 9.10
C ASN A 46 5.77 -2.07 8.22
N GLY A 47 7.07 -2.09 7.90
CA GLY A 47 7.70 -1.12 7.00
C GLY A 47 7.10 -1.13 5.60
N VAL A 48 6.85 -2.32 5.04
CA VAL A 48 6.17 -2.48 3.75
C VAL A 48 4.73 -1.97 3.82
N ALA A 49 3.96 -2.33 4.87
CA ALA A 49 2.59 -1.88 5.04
C ALA A 49 2.46 -0.36 5.11
N GLN A 50 3.33 0.30 5.88
CA GLN A 50 3.35 1.76 5.98
C GLN A 50 3.74 2.43 4.66
N ARG A 51 4.75 1.89 3.97
CA ARG A 51 5.23 2.41 2.69
C ARG A 51 4.16 2.40 1.60
N TYR A 52 3.35 1.34 1.55
CA TYR A 52 2.33 1.18 0.51
C TYR A 52 0.93 1.62 0.95
N TRP A 53 0.77 2.10 2.18
CA TRP A 53 -0.53 2.44 2.75
C TRP A 53 -1.36 3.39 1.86
N SER A 54 -0.75 4.45 1.33
CA SER A 54 -1.44 5.41 0.46
C SER A 54 -2.06 4.73 -0.77
N PHE A 55 -1.34 3.77 -1.36
CA PHE A 55 -1.86 2.98 -2.48
C PHE A 55 -3.01 2.07 -2.06
N VAL A 56 -2.92 1.43 -0.89
CA VAL A 56 -4.02 0.60 -0.36
C VAL A 56 -5.30 1.41 -0.18
N VAL A 57 -5.18 2.62 0.38
CA VAL A 57 -6.31 3.55 0.55
C VAL A 57 -6.91 3.96 -0.78
N GLU A 58 -6.08 4.23 -1.79
CA GLU A 58 -6.55 4.57 -3.14
C GLU A 58 -7.33 3.41 -3.79
N LEU A 59 -6.77 2.20 -3.71
CA LEU A 59 -7.35 0.97 -4.26
C LEU A 59 -8.68 0.57 -3.61
N CYS A 60 -8.98 1.05 -2.40
CA CYS A 60 -10.30 0.87 -1.79
C CYS A 60 -11.43 1.45 -2.66
N THR A 61 -11.16 2.41 -3.54
CA THR A 61 -12.19 2.97 -4.45
C THR A 61 -11.94 2.64 -5.92
N ASP A 62 -11.19 1.58 -6.20
CA ASP A 62 -10.89 1.11 -7.56
C ASP A 62 -12.16 0.77 -8.37
N PRO A 63 -12.20 0.97 -9.69
CA PRO A 63 -13.34 0.59 -10.51
C PRO A 63 -13.72 -0.90 -10.40
N GLU A 64 -12.73 -1.77 -10.22
CA GLU A 64 -12.90 -3.23 -10.16
C GLU A 64 -13.29 -3.67 -8.74
N PRO A 65 -14.49 -4.27 -8.54
CA PRO A 65 -14.95 -4.66 -7.20
C PRO A 65 -14.03 -5.66 -6.49
N SER A 66 -13.40 -6.57 -7.23
CA SER A 66 -12.47 -7.54 -6.64
C SER A 66 -11.21 -6.88 -6.07
N VAL A 67 -10.74 -5.78 -6.67
CA VAL A 67 -9.62 -4.98 -6.18
C VAL A 67 -10.03 -4.27 -4.89
N ARG A 68 -11.21 -3.63 -4.86
CA ARG A 68 -11.72 -2.95 -3.66
C ARG A 68 -11.83 -3.89 -2.46
N LEU A 69 -12.36 -5.11 -2.67
CA LEU A 69 -12.48 -6.10 -1.59
C LEU A 69 -11.12 -6.54 -1.04
N LYS A 70 -10.14 -6.81 -1.92
CA LYS A 70 -8.77 -7.17 -1.50
C LYS A 70 -8.07 -6.01 -0.78
N ALA A 71 -8.24 -4.78 -1.26
CA ALA A 71 -7.72 -3.59 -0.62
C ALA A 71 -8.30 -3.42 0.79
N LEU A 72 -9.60 -3.64 0.99
CA LEU A 72 -10.23 -3.60 2.31
C LEU A 72 -9.70 -4.69 3.26
N HIS A 73 -9.44 -5.90 2.77
CA HIS A 73 -8.83 -6.95 3.59
C HIS A 73 -7.41 -6.57 4.04
N LEU A 74 -6.62 -5.99 3.14
CA LEU A 74 -5.30 -5.48 3.50
C LEU A 74 -5.41 -4.32 4.50
N ALA A 75 -6.35 -3.38 4.26
CA ALA A 75 -6.61 -2.29 5.18
C ALA A 75 -7.02 -2.79 6.57
N GLU A 76 -7.86 -3.82 6.65
CA GLU A 76 -8.25 -4.45 7.91
C GLU A 76 -7.03 -4.96 8.69
N VAL A 77 -6.08 -5.63 8.03
CA VAL A 77 -4.84 -6.11 8.65
C VAL A 77 -4.02 -4.95 9.21
N VAL A 78 -3.77 -3.93 8.38
CA VAL A 78 -2.93 -2.77 8.74
C VAL A 78 -3.57 -1.95 9.88
N LEU A 79 -4.88 -1.73 9.82
CA LEU A 79 -5.62 -0.98 10.84
C LEU A 79 -5.68 -1.71 12.19
N ARG A 80 -5.69 -3.05 12.20
CA ARG A 80 -5.62 -3.81 13.46
C ARG A 80 -4.28 -3.69 14.15
N GLN A 81 -3.20 -3.57 13.37
CA GLN A 81 -1.83 -3.44 13.88
C GLN A 81 -1.50 -2.02 14.36
N GLY A 82 -2.37 -1.03 14.10
CA GLY A 82 -2.15 0.35 14.54
C GLY A 82 -0.99 1.05 13.82
N LEU A 83 -0.62 0.57 12.63
CA LEU A 83 0.59 1.03 11.93
C LEU A 83 0.42 2.37 11.20
N VAL A 84 -0.82 2.84 11.05
CA VAL A 84 -1.18 3.97 10.18
C VAL A 84 -2.12 4.93 10.89
N HIS A 85 -2.06 6.20 10.50
CA HIS A 85 -2.84 7.25 11.14
C HIS A 85 -4.35 7.06 10.85
N PRO A 86 -5.23 7.02 11.88
CA PRO A 86 -6.65 6.69 11.71
C PRO A 86 -7.41 7.63 10.76
N MET A 87 -7.07 8.93 10.75
CA MET A 87 -7.63 9.90 9.80
C MET A 87 -7.58 9.44 8.33
N SER A 88 -6.52 8.75 7.92
CA SER A 88 -6.30 8.39 6.50
C SER A 88 -7.26 7.31 5.98
N CYS A 89 -7.86 6.49 6.85
CA CYS A 89 -8.78 5.43 6.43
C CYS A 89 -10.25 5.87 6.40
N PHE A 90 -10.63 6.94 7.11
CA PHE A 90 -12.03 7.35 7.19
C PHE A 90 -12.61 7.75 5.83
N PRO A 91 -11.96 8.60 4.99
CA PRO A 91 -12.53 9.00 3.71
C PRO A 91 -12.90 7.84 2.77
N PRO A 92 -12.02 6.85 2.46
CA PRO A 92 -12.39 5.74 1.59
C PRO A 92 -13.46 4.83 2.22
N LEU A 93 -13.44 4.63 3.55
CA LEU A 93 -14.44 3.83 4.24
C LEU A 93 -15.84 4.47 4.22
N ILE A 94 -15.93 5.81 4.28
CA ILE A 94 -17.17 6.56 4.08
C ILE A 94 -17.64 6.45 2.62
N ALA A 95 -16.73 6.65 1.66
CA ALA A 95 -17.07 6.56 0.23
C ALA A 95 -17.65 5.18 -0.16
N LEU A 96 -17.09 4.11 0.41
CA LEU A 96 -17.52 2.73 0.18
C LEU A 96 -18.91 2.39 0.75
N GLN A 97 -19.55 3.29 1.50
CA GLN A 97 -20.95 3.11 1.88
C GLN A 97 -21.90 3.16 0.68
N ALA A 98 -21.49 3.76 -0.43
CA ALA A 98 -22.23 3.74 -1.69
C ALA A 98 -21.83 2.59 -2.64
N ASP A 99 -20.97 1.66 -2.21
CA ASP A 99 -20.55 0.56 -3.08
C ASP A 99 -21.76 -0.31 -3.52
N PRO A 100 -21.91 -0.64 -4.81
CA PRO A 100 -22.98 -1.53 -5.27
C PRO A 100 -22.82 -2.97 -4.76
N VAL A 101 -21.60 -3.40 -4.44
CA VAL A 101 -21.30 -4.76 -3.98
C VAL A 101 -21.48 -4.85 -2.46
N LEU A 102 -22.46 -5.64 -2.03
CA LEU A 102 -22.86 -5.75 -0.62
C LEU A 102 -21.73 -6.21 0.30
N THR A 103 -20.88 -7.14 -0.14
CA THR A 103 -19.76 -7.68 0.67
C THR A 103 -18.73 -6.60 0.97
N VAL A 104 -18.37 -5.79 -0.04
CA VAL A 104 -17.47 -4.64 0.09
C VAL A 104 -18.04 -3.64 1.10
N ARG A 105 -19.32 -3.25 0.91
CA ARG A 105 -20.00 -2.30 1.81
C ARG A 105 -20.05 -2.79 3.26
N LYS A 106 -20.37 -4.08 3.48
CA LYS A 106 -20.41 -4.67 4.83
C LYS A 106 -19.04 -4.63 5.52
N LEU A 107 -17.97 -4.98 4.79
CA LEU A 107 -16.61 -4.93 5.33
C LEU A 107 -16.18 -3.49 5.64
N ALA A 108 -16.36 -2.57 4.69
CA ALA A 108 -16.04 -1.16 4.88
C ALA A 108 -16.78 -0.56 6.08
N MET A 109 -18.08 -0.85 6.23
CA MET A 109 -18.88 -0.40 7.37
C MET A 109 -18.38 -0.99 8.70
N ARG A 110 -17.98 -2.26 8.72
CA ARG A 110 -17.39 -2.87 9.93
C ARG A 110 -16.10 -2.15 10.34
N LEU A 111 -15.20 -1.91 9.39
CA LEU A 111 -13.96 -1.18 9.64
C LEU A 111 -14.25 0.27 10.08
N LEU A 112 -15.20 0.94 9.43
CA LEU A 112 -15.59 2.30 9.77
C LEU A 112 -16.05 2.41 11.24
N ARG A 113 -16.94 1.50 11.69
CA ARG A 113 -17.38 1.46 13.09
C ARG A 113 -16.24 1.16 14.06
N GLN A 114 -15.33 0.25 13.70
CA GLN A 114 -14.17 -0.07 14.53
C GLN A 114 -13.25 1.14 14.70
N GLN A 115 -12.99 1.89 13.62
CA GLN A 115 -12.14 3.08 13.67
C GLN A 115 -12.85 4.23 14.38
N HIS A 116 -14.14 4.45 14.10
CA HIS A 116 -14.94 5.47 14.78
C HIS A 116 -15.01 5.21 16.30
N GLY A 117 -15.19 3.96 16.73
CA GLY A 117 -15.21 3.63 18.15
C GLY A 117 -13.89 3.87 18.87
N LYS A 118 -12.75 3.81 18.15
CA LYS A 118 -11.42 4.09 18.70
C LYS A 118 -11.05 5.57 18.65
N TYR A 119 -11.55 6.28 17.64
CA TYR A 119 -11.09 7.63 17.25
C TYR A 119 -12.27 8.54 16.87
N PRO A 120 -13.27 8.75 17.75
CA PRO A 120 -14.49 9.49 17.42
C PRO A 120 -14.21 10.95 17.08
N ASP A 121 -13.34 11.63 17.84
CA ASP A 121 -13.01 13.05 17.64
C ASP A 121 -12.37 13.35 16.27
N PHE A 122 -11.75 12.34 15.65
CA PHE A 122 -11.14 12.49 14.33
C PHE A 122 -12.14 12.26 13.20
N PHE A 123 -13.25 11.58 13.45
CA PHE A 123 -14.21 11.22 12.42
C PHE A 123 -14.89 12.46 11.83
N ASP A 124 -15.31 13.41 12.68
CA ASP A 124 -15.99 14.63 12.25
C ASP A 124 -15.10 15.46 11.31
N HIS A 125 -13.81 15.55 11.60
CA HIS A 125 -12.83 16.21 10.73
C HIS A 125 -12.66 15.55 9.36
N GLN A 126 -12.99 14.26 9.23
CA GLN A 126 -12.90 13.51 7.97
C GLN A 126 -14.18 13.53 7.16
N LEU A 127 -15.30 14.03 7.68
CA LEU A 127 -16.57 14.05 6.96
C LEU A 127 -16.49 14.83 5.65
N GLY A 128 -15.85 16.01 5.64
CA GLY A 128 -15.70 16.81 4.43
C GLY A 128 -14.94 16.06 3.31
N ALA A 129 -13.78 15.49 3.65
CA ALA A 129 -12.98 14.68 2.72
C ALA A 129 -13.72 13.40 2.30
N GLY A 130 -14.38 12.72 3.24
CA GLY A 130 -15.15 11.50 2.99
C GLY A 130 -16.35 11.72 2.06
N LEU A 131 -17.11 12.80 2.25
CA LEU A 131 -18.22 13.17 1.37
C LEU A 131 -17.74 13.60 -0.02
N GLY A 132 -16.62 14.31 -0.12
CA GLY A 132 -15.99 14.64 -1.40
C GLY A 132 -15.60 13.38 -2.18
N LEU A 133 -14.93 12.43 -1.51
CA LEU A 133 -14.55 11.16 -2.13
C LEU A 133 -15.77 10.28 -2.47
N LEU A 134 -16.79 10.24 -1.60
CA LEU A 134 -18.07 9.56 -1.85
C LEU A 134 -18.72 10.08 -3.13
N PHE A 135 -18.82 11.41 -3.28
CA PHE A 135 -19.43 12.02 -4.46
C PHE A 135 -18.68 11.64 -5.74
N GLU A 136 -17.35 11.70 -5.74
CA GLU A 136 -16.56 11.32 -6.91
C GLU A 136 -16.67 9.82 -7.21
N PHE A 137 -16.69 8.97 -6.18
CA PHE A 137 -16.92 7.54 -6.35
C PHE A 137 -18.30 7.24 -6.96
N CYS A 138 -19.36 7.87 -6.46
CA CYS A 138 -20.71 7.76 -7.02
C CYS A 138 -20.77 8.22 -8.49
N LYS A 139 -20.13 9.35 -8.83
CA LYS A 139 -20.03 9.82 -10.22
C LYS A 139 -19.36 8.77 -11.13
N ARG A 140 -18.26 8.17 -10.67
CA ARG A 140 -17.56 7.10 -11.41
C ARG A 140 -18.45 5.87 -11.61
N LEU A 141 -19.14 5.43 -10.57
CA LEU A 141 -20.09 4.30 -10.65
C LEU A 141 -21.23 4.56 -11.64
N GLN A 142 -21.84 5.74 -11.58
CA GLN A 142 -22.91 6.13 -12.51
C GLN A 142 -22.41 6.19 -13.95
N ALA A 143 -21.21 6.74 -14.19
CA ALA A 143 -20.62 6.80 -15.51
C ALA A 143 -20.32 5.40 -16.06
N ALA A 144 -19.81 4.48 -15.23
CA ALA A 144 -19.59 3.09 -15.60
C ALA A 144 -20.90 2.37 -15.95
N ALA A 145 -21.94 2.51 -15.13
CA ALA A 145 -23.26 1.93 -15.39
C ALA A 145 -23.87 2.43 -16.71
N ARG A 146 -23.75 3.73 -17.00
CA ARG A 146 -24.22 4.32 -18.28
C ARG A 146 -23.46 3.78 -19.48
N ARG A 147 -22.15 3.51 -19.36
CA ARG A 147 -21.35 2.91 -20.44
C ARG A 147 -21.77 1.47 -20.70
N ALA A 148 -21.96 0.67 -19.65
CA ALA A 148 -22.44 -0.70 -19.78
C ALA A 148 -23.80 -0.76 -20.52
N ALA A 149 -24.76 0.07 -20.11
CA ALA A 149 -26.08 0.15 -20.75
C ALA A 149 -26.06 0.64 -22.22
N ARG A 150 -24.99 1.31 -22.65
CA ARG A 150 -24.79 1.69 -24.07
C ARG A 150 -24.10 0.58 -24.88
N GLY A 151 -23.17 -0.16 -24.27
CA GLY A 151 -22.50 -1.30 -24.90
C GLY A 151 -23.47 -2.44 -25.21
N GLU A 152 -24.35 -2.77 -24.27
CA GLU A 152 -25.38 -3.80 -24.41
C GLU A 152 -26.29 -3.56 -25.64
N ARG A 153 -26.67 -2.30 -25.87
CA ARG A 153 -27.51 -1.90 -27.01
C ARG A 153 -26.84 -2.00 -28.37
N ARG A 154 -25.50 -2.02 -28.42
CA ARG A 154 -24.73 -2.23 -29.65
C ARG A 154 -24.43 -3.71 -29.92
N GLY A 155 -24.38 -4.55 -28.89
CA GLY A 155 -24.11 -6.00 -29.00
C GLY A 155 -25.35 -6.86 -29.26
N GLY A 156 -26.56 -6.37 -28.97
CA GLY A 156 -27.82 -7.11 -29.12
C GLY A 156 -28.46 -7.09 -30.52
N GLY A 157 -27.76 -6.63 -31.55
CA GLY A 157 -28.25 -6.66 -32.94
C GLY A 157 -28.19 -8.08 -33.50
N ASN A 158 -29.31 -8.80 -33.44
CA ASN A 158 -29.48 -10.16 -33.97
C ASN A 158 -29.00 -10.28 -35.44
N PRO A 159 -27.99 -11.12 -35.75
CA PRO A 159 -27.70 -11.54 -37.11
C PRO A 159 -28.49 -12.83 -37.40
N GLY A 160 -29.67 -12.72 -38.01
CA GLY A 160 -30.30 -13.89 -38.62
C GLY A 160 -31.82 -13.89 -38.58
N THR A 161 -32.41 -13.41 -39.66
CA THR A 161 -33.50 -14.11 -40.37
C THR A 161 -33.30 -13.77 -41.85
N GLY A 162 -32.56 -14.64 -42.53
CA GLY A 162 -32.57 -14.78 -43.99
C GLY A 162 -33.45 -15.96 -44.36
#